data_AF-A0A485BRF8-F1
#
_entry.id   AF-A0A485BRF8-F1
#
_cell.length_a   1.000
_cell.length_b   1.000
_cell.length_c   1.000
_cell.angle_alpha   90.00
_cell.angle_beta   90.00
_cell.angle_gamma   90.00
#
_symmetry.space_group_name_H-M   'P 1'
#
loop_
_entity.id
_entity.type
_entity.pdbx_description
1 polymer ?
#
loop_
_entity_poly.entity_id
_entity_poly.type
_entity_poly.pdbx_seq_one_letter_code
_entity_poly.pdbx_strand_id
1 'polypeptide(L)' 'MNLSFNTCWRDELPGFYSALQPTPLHNARVVWHNAPLANELAIPAALFTPERGAGVVGR' A
#
# COMPACT_ATOMS: atom_id res chain seq x y z
N MET A 1 -9.70 -1.47 -12.79
CA MET A 1 -10.18 -1.04 -11.46
C MET A 1 -9.14 -0.14 -10.82
N ASN A 2 -9.56 1.00 -10.26
CA ASN A 2 -8.69 1.92 -9.53
C ASN A 2 -8.98 1.79 -8.03
N LEU A 3 -7.94 1.72 -7.20
CA LEU A 3 -8.10 1.69 -5.74
C LEU A 3 -8.42 3.11 -5.26
N SER A 4 -9.47 3.25 -4.46
CA SER A 4 -9.85 4.53 -3.86
C SER A 4 -9.66 4.46 -2.35
N PHE A 5 -8.99 5.47 -1.80
CA PHE A 5 -8.76 5.60 -0.36
C PHE A 5 -9.43 6.87 0.15
N ASN A 6 -9.85 6.86 1.42
CA ASN A 6 -10.29 8.06 2.14
C ASN A 6 -9.25 8.44 3.20
N THR A 7 -9.36 9.66 3.71
CA THR A 7 -8.47 10.21 4.73
C THR A 7 -9.22 10.65 5.98
N CYS A 8 -10.38 10.04 6.27
CA CYS A 8 -11.27 10.43 7.38
C CYS A 8 -10.51 10.61 8.70
N TRP A 9 -9.59 9.70 9.06
CA TRP A 9 -8.79 9.85 10.29
C TRP A 9 -7.90 11.10 10.27
N ARG A 10 -7.25 11.38 9.13
CA ARG A 10 -6.36 12.52 8.96
C ARG A 10 -7.11 13.84 9.09
N ASP A 11 -8.31 13.88 8.53
CA ASP A 11 -9.11 15.09 8.36
C ASP A 11 -10.01 15.38 9.58
N GLU A 12 -10.55 14.33 10.22
CA GLU A 12 -11.49 14.48 11.34
C GLU A 12 -10.80 14.47 12.71
N LEU A 13 -9.59 13.88 12.84
CA LEU A 13 -8.90 13.69 14.13
C LEU A 13 -7.46 14.28 14.13
N PRO A 14 -7.30 15.61 13.98
CA PRO A 14 -5.99 16.24 14.06
C PRO A 14 -5.40 16.12 15.48
N GLY A 15 -4.07 15.96 15.58
CA GLY A 15 -3.35 15.85 16.85
C GLY A 15 -3.27 14.43 17.43
N PHE A 16 -3.95 13.45 16.82
CA PHE A 16 -3.90 12.03 17.22
C PHE A 16 -2.95 11.17 16.36
N TYR A 17 -2.22 11.78 15.42
CA TYR A 17 -1.27 11.09 14.56
C TYR A 17 -0.06 11.97 14.23
N SER A 18 1.03 11.33 13.82
CA SER A 18 2.19 11.98 13.22
C SER A 18 2.26 11.59 11.74
N ALA A 19 2.26 12.58 10.84
CA ALA A 19 2.42 12.32 9.41
C ALA A 19 3.87 11.91 9.11
N LEU A 20 4.07 10.69 8.63
CA LEU A 20 5.37 10.16 8.24
C LEU A 20 5.24 9.41 6.92
N GLN A 21 6.33 9.39 6.14
CA GLN A 21 6.42 8.61 4.92
C GLN A 21 7.17 7.29 5.19
N PRO A 22 6.81 6.18 4.53
CA PRO A 22 7.56 4.94 4.64
C PRO A 22 8.99 5.10 4.11
N THR A 23 9.97 4.58 4.84
CA THR A 23 11.37 4.50 4.39
C THR A 23 11.58 3.23 3.58
N PRO A 24 11.91 3.30 2.27
CA PRO A 24 12.10 2.10 1.45
C PRO A 24 13.27 1.25 1.93
N LEU A 25 13.12 -0.07 1.86
CA LEU A 25 14.22 -1.01 2.10
C LEU A 25 15.04 -1.23 0.84
N HIS A 26 16.35 -1.44 1.02
CA HIS A 26 17.21 -1.85 -0.08
C HIS A 26 16.80 -3.23 -0.59
N ASN A 27 16.52 -3.31 -1.89
CA ASN A 27 16.23 -4.57 -2.58
C ASN A 27 15.00 -5.34 -2.02
N ALA A 28 13.95 -4.64 -1.59
CA ALA A 28 12.72 -5.26 -1.10
C ALA A 28 12.11 -6.27 -2.09
N ARG A 29 11.52 -7.36 -1.59
CA ARG A 29 10.85 -8.40 -2.40
C ARG A 29 9.56 -8.83 -1.73
N VAL A 30 8.53 -9.13 -2.52
CA VAL A 30 7.30 -9.77 -2.03
C VAL A 30 7.60 -11.26 -1.87
N VAL A 31 7.59 -11.75 -0.63
CA VAL A 31 7.79 -13.17 -0.33
C VAL A 31 6.45 -13.91 -0.28
N TRP A 32 5.39 -13.23 0.16
CA TRP A 32 4.06 -13.79 0.30
C TRP A 32 3.00 -12.68 0.26
N HIS A 33 1.79 -13.02 -0.21
CA HIS A 33 0.59 -12.18 -0.06
C HIS A 33 -0.65 -13.07 0.13
N ASN A 34 -1.72 -12.51 0.70
CA ASN A 34 -2.99 -13.20 0.88
C ASN A 34 -3.86 -13.05 -0.38
N ALA A 35 -3.84 -14.05 -1.26
CA ALA A 35 -4.59 -14.01 -2.52
C ALA A 35 -6.12 -13.94 -2.36
N PRO A 36 -6.78 -14.75 -1.50
CA PRO A 36 -8.21 -14.61 -1.23
C PRO A 36 -8.60 -13.20 -0.77
N LEU A 37 -7.88 -12.65 0.21
CA LEU A 37 -8.19 -11.31 0.74
C LEU A 37 -7.94 -10.20 -0.29
N ALA A 38 -6.89 -10.33 -1.12
CA ALA A 38 -6.62 -9.38 -2.19
C ALA A 38 -7.76 -9.34 -3.22
N ASN A 39 -8.37 -10.48 -3.52
CA ASN A 39 -9.53 -10.55 -4.41
C ASN A 39 -10.76 -9.90 -3.79
N GLU A 40 -11.03 -10.13 -2.50
CA GLU A 40 -12.13 -9.47 -1.76
C GLU A 40 -11.99 -7.95 -1.76
N LEU A 41 -10.75 -7.45 -1.61
CA LEU A 41 -10.43 -6.02 -1.63
C LEU A 41 -10.26 -5.47 -3.06
N ALA A 42 -10.50 -6.28 -4.10
CA ALA A 42 -10.33 -5.93 -5.50
C ALA A 42 -8.94 -5.35 -5.85
N ILE A 43 -7.89 -5.85 -5.19
CA ILE A 43 -6.50 -5.44 -5.39
C ILE A 43 -5.94 -6.14 -6.64
N PRO A 44 -5.46 -5.41 -7.67
CA PRO A 44 -4.89 -6.02 -8.86
C PRO A 44 -3.66 -6.88 -8.56
N ALA A 45 -3.63 -8.11 -9.09
CA ALA A 45 -2.52 -9.05 -8.90
C ALA A 45 -1.15 -8.50 -9.38
N ALA A 46 -1.16 -7.60 -10.36
CA ALA A 46 0.04 -6.94 -10.88
C ALA A 46 0.81 -6.16 -9.80
N LEU A 47 0.14 -5.71 -8.73
CA LEU A 47 0.80 -5.00 -7.62
C LEU A 47 1.71 -5.90 -6.77
N PHE A 48 1.52 -7.22 -6.83
CA PHE A 48 2.34 -8.19 -6.10
C PHE A 48 3.54 -8.73 -6.91
N THR A 49 3.65 -8.35 -8.19
CA THR A 49 4.73 -8.79 -9.10
C THR A 49 5.49 -7.59 -9.69
N PRO A 50 6.04 -6.69 -8.85
CA PRO A 50 6.74 -5.52 -9.38
C PRO A 50 8.06 -5.92 -10.06
N GLU A 51 8.35 -5.33 -11.21
CA GLU A 51 9.60 -5.57 -11.97
C GLU A 51 10.87 -5.13 -11.21
N ARG A 52 10.72 -4.23 -10.24
CA ARG A 52 11.79 -3.76 -9.35
C ARG A 52 11.33 -3.88 -7.90
N GLY A 53 12.29 -3.96 -6.99
CA GLY A 53 11.99 -4.19 -5.57
C GLY A 53 10.93 -3.24 -5.03
N ALA A 54 10.05 -3.75 -4.15
CA ALA A 54 8.89 -3.05 -3.61
C ALA A 54 9.28 -1.80 -2.80
N GLY A 55 9.61 -0.73 -3.50
CA GLY A 55 9.86 0.60 -2.99
C GLY A 55 9.05 1.54 -3.83
N VAL A 56 8.03 2.14 -3.20
CA VAL A 56 7.09 3.10 -3.78
C VAL A 56 5.94 2.47 -4.59
N VAL A 57 4.90 2.01 -3.89
CA VAL A 57 3.54 1.96 -4.45
C VAL A 57 2.99 3.38 -4.34
N GLY A 58 2.96 4.10 -5.47
CA GLY A 58 2.38 5.44 -5.57
C GLY A 58 3.36 6.47 -6.12
N ARG A 59 3.31 6.70 -7.43
CA ARG A 59 3.48 8.04 -8.00
C ARG A 59 2.18 8.40 -8.70
#